data_AF-A0A7X7P5W7-F1
#
_entry.id   AF-A0A7X7P5W7-F1
#
_cell.length_a   1.000
_cell.length_b   1.000
_cell.length_c   1.000
_cell.angle_alpha   90.00
_cell.angle_beta   90.00
_cell.angle_gamma   90.00
#
_symmetry.space_group_name_H-M   'P 1'
#
loop_
_entity.id
_entity.type
_entity.pdbx_description
1 polymer ?
#
loop_
_entity_poly.entity_id
_entity_poly.type
_entity_poly.pdbx_seq_one_letter_code
_entity_poly.pdbx_strand_id
1 'polypeptide(L)'
;MSTHCVIARRLAKNVIQYGCIICDGDLDAVGLRLIRWYNTPKRVEYLFSLGQLESLGVPGSENSGGIMATRKINPPCQHKICESENEMRPDIDFIDYYYIYESDGKWYYDNPDSVCKVPLLYSLYRLERLRNHPEELPKKYQSDRSDFPFRQENDRILLKYVFYEIPKIDPEFKSLLESKQINVDDVYKQLCEMDFPIAKMNNDLKQIFRYFYPHFVFKTDSDGDRIVKILHRKVSEPRLETIEWE
;
A
#
# COMPACT_ATOMS: atom_id res chain seq x y z
N MET A 1 -10.26 13.09 -12.03
CA MET A 1 -9.84 13.56 -10.68
C MET A 1 -8.34 13.44 -10.63
N SER A 2 -7.65 14.42 -10.03
CA SER A 2 -6.21 14.26 -9.74
C SER A 2 -6.06 13.26 -8.61
N THR A 3 -5.04 12.40 -8.66
CA THR A 3 -4.73 11.45 -7.61
C THR A 3 -3.72 12.02 -6.65
N HIS A 4 -3.88 11.75 -5.36
CA HIS A 4 -3.02 12.27 -4.30
C HIS A 4 -2.31 11.13 -3.57
N CYS A 5 -1.03 11.33 -3.25
CA CYS A 5 -0.30 10.36 -2.46
C CYS A 5 0.55 10.98 -1.36
N VAL A 6 0.78 10.17 -0.33
CA VAL A 6 1.80 10.41 0.68
C VAL A 6 3.08 9.72 0.24
N ILE A 7 4.20 10.42 0.33
CA ILE A 7 5.53 9.83 0.32
C ILE A 7 6.08 9.88 1.74
N ALA A 8 6.68 8.78 2.19
CA ALA A 8 7.29 8.69 3.50
C ALA A 8 8.64 7.95 3.41
N ARG A 9 9.54 8.25 4.34
CA ARG A 9 10.78 7.50 4.54
C ARG A 9 11.09 7.32 6.01
N ARG A 10 11.61 6.16 6.37
CA ARG A 10 12.13 5.91 7.72
C ARG A 10 13.59 6.39 7.81
N LEU A 11 13.85 7.33 8.72
CA LEU A 11 15.19 7.87 8.96
C LEU A 11 15.92 7.10 10.06
N ALA A 12 15.18 6.71 11.10
CA ALA A 12 15.67 5.95 12.24
C ALA A 12 14.52 5.18 12.88
N LYS A 13 14.82 4.39 13.91
CA LYS A 13 13.79 3.82 14.77
C LYS A 13 12.95 4.96 15.35
N ASN A 14 11.63 4.88 15.16
CA ASN A 14 10.65 5.89 15.57
C ASN A 14 10.87 7.28 14.94
N VAL A 15 11.46 7.37 13.74
CA VAL A 15 11.55 8.65 13.01
C VAL A 15 11.16 8.42 11.56
N ILE A 16 9.97 8.89 11.20
CA ILE A 16 9.44 8.87 9.83
C ILE A 16 9.31 10.30 9.33
N GLN A 17 9.88 10.57 8.16
CA GLN A 17 9.67 11.82 7.43
C GLN A 17 8.64 11.58 6.33
N TYR A 18 7.61 12.43 6.24
CA TYR A 18 6.54 12.26 5.27
C TYR A 18 6.02 13.58 4.71
N GLY A 19 5.38 13.52 3.55
CA GLY A 19 4.79 14.66 2.87
C GLY A 19 3.98 14.20 1.66
N CYS A 20 3.48 15.13 0.87
CA CYS A 20 2.52 14.82 -0.17
C CYS A 20 3.04 15.10 -1.59
N ILE A 21 2.49 14.33 -2.53
CA ILE A 21 2.45 14.65 -3.95
C ILE A 21 0.97 14.78 -4.32
N ILE A 22 0.56 15.98 -4.73
CA ILE A 22 -0.87 16.31 -4.89
C ILE A 22 -1.39 16.13 -6.33
N CYS A 23 -0.56 15.68 -7.27
CA CYS A 23 -0.97 15.33 -8.63
C CYS A 23 -0.28 14.07 -9.14
N ASP A 24 -1.04 13.27 -9.88
CA ASP A 24 -0.61 12.01 -10.50
C ASP A 24 0.03 11.05 -9.48
N GLY A 25 -0.54 10.96 -8.27
CA GLY A 25 -0.06 10.13 -7.18
C GLY A 25 -0.18 8.61 -7.41
N ASP A 26 -0.77 8.18 -8.52
CA ASP A 26 -1.05 6.77 -8.79
C ASP A 26 0.20 5.92 -9.03
N LEU A 27 -0.04 4.60 -9.01
CA LEU A 27 0.99 3.58 -9.10
C LEU A 27 1.79 3.67 -10.42
N ASP A 28 1.16 4.10 -11.51
CA ASP A 28 1.80 4.19 -12.84
C ASP A 28 2.58 5.46 -13.08
N ALA A 29 2.22 6.52 -12.37
CA ALA A 29 2.96 7.76 -12.38
C ALA A 29 4.00 7.76 -11.25
N VAL A 30 3.60 8.07 -10.02
CA VAL A 30 4.54 8.20 -8.89
C VAL A 30 5.21 6.87 -8.59
N GLY A 31 4.48 5.76 -8.50
CA GLY A 31 5.06 4.46 -8.16
C GLY A 31 6.19 4.06 -9.12
N LEU A 32 5.95 4.15 -10.43
CA LEU A 32 6.97 3.88 -11.44
C LEU A 32 8.17 4.83 -11.35
N ARG A 33 7.93 6.13 -11.15
CA ARG A 33 9.00 7.14 -11.02
C ARG A 33 9.86 6.88 -9.78
N LEU A 34 9.28 6.46 -8.66
CA LEU A 34 10.01 6.11 -7.44
C LEU A 34 10.99 4.95 -7.69
N ILE A 35 10.52 3.84 -8.29
CA ILE A 35 11.39 2.71 -8.61
C ILE A 35 12.43 3.07 -9.66
N ARG A 36 12.06 3.84 -10.69
CA ARG A 36 12.97 4.15 -11.80
C ARG A 36 14.06 5.14 -11.43
N TRP A 37 13.75 6.15 -10.62
CA TRP A 37 14.65 7.30 -10.41
C TRP A 37 15.00 7.56 -8.95
N TYR A 38 14.19 7.08 -8.01
CA TYR A 38 14.32 7.37 -6.57
C TYR A 38 14.50 6.10 -5.71
N ASN A 39 15.12 5.04 -6.27
CA ASN A 39 15.28 3.75 -5.61
C ASN A 39 16.68 3.50 -5.01
N THR A 40 17.40 4.55 -4.64
CA THR A 40 18.69 4.45 -3.94
C THR A 40 18.70 5.44 -2.78
N PRO A 41 19.41 5.18 -1.67
CA PRO A 41 19.42 6.08 -0.51
C PRO A 41 19.76 7.54 -0.87
N LYS A 42 20.74 7.75 -1.76
CA LYS A 42 21.12 9.09 -2.23
C LYS A 42 20.00 9.79 -3.02
N ARG A 43 19.25 9.04 -3.85
CA ARG A 43 18.13 9.59 -4.61
C ARG A 43 16.90 9.82 -3.74
N VAL A 44 16.66 8.98 -2.75
CA VAL A 44 15.63 9.22 -1.73
C VAL A 44 15.97 10.48 -0.94
N GLU A 45 17.20 10.65 -0.48
CA GLU A 45 17.64 11.89 0.19
C GLU A 45 17.39 13.12 -0.68
N TYR A 46 17.76 13.03 -1.96
CA TYR A 46 17.50 14.09 -2.92
C TYR A 46 16.00 14.41 -3.02
N LEU A 47 15.12 13.41 -3.20
CA LEU A 47 13.67 13.58 -3.27
C LEU A 47 13.13 14.33 -2.04
N PHE A 48 13.53 13.89 -0.84
CA PHE A 48 13.03 14.49 0.40
C PHE A 48 13.62 15.89 0.67
N SER A 49 14.76 16.24 0.08
CA SER A 49 15.31 17.60 0.12
C SER A 49 14.49 18.61 -0.69
N LEU A 50 13.62 18.16 -1.60
CA LEU A 50 12.82 19.04 -2.44
C LEU A 50 11.64 19.69 -1.70
N GLY A 51 11.26 19.14 -0.54
CA GLY A 51 10.00 19.47 0.13
C GLY A 51 8.81 18.75 -0.50
N GLN A 52 7.60 19.14 -0.11
CA GLN A 52 6.36 18.60 -0.66
C GLN A 52 6.13 19.06 -2.10
N LEU A 53 5.52 18.20 -2.91
CA LEU A 53 5.48 18.36 -4.37
C LEU A 53 4.05 18.49 -4.88
N GLU A 54 3.89 19.27 -5.94
CA GLU A 54 2.70 19.21 -6.77
C GLU A 54 2.75 17.95 -7.64
N SER A 55 3.83 17.75 -8.38
CA SER A 55 4.04 16.59 -9.24
C SER A 55 5.48 16.10 -9.16
N LEU A 56 5.67 14.79 -9.21
CA LEU A 56 7.00 14.18 -9.24
C LEU A 56 7.48 13.95 -10.66
N GLY A 57 8.66 14.45 -11.01
CA GLY A 57 9.27 14.28 -12.32
C GLY A 57 10.65 13.63 -12.28
N VAL A 58 11.41 13.82 -13.36
CA VAL A 58 12.81 13.36 -13.46
C VAL A 58 13.67 14.11 -12.43
N PRO A 59 14.64 13.46 -11.77
CA PRO A 59 15.54 14.16 -10.85
C PRO A 59 16.27 15.33 -11.55
N GLY A 60 16.28 16.50 -10.93
CA GLY A 60 16.96 17.70 -11.46
C GLY A 60 16.10 18.55 -12.41
N SER A 61 14.83 18.19 -12.58
CA SER A 61 13.90 18.89 -13.48
C SER A 61 13.07 20.00 -12.80
N GLU A 62 13.37 20.35 -11.55
CA GLU A 62 12.54 21.23 -10.69
C GLU A 62 12.42 22.66 -11.23
N ASN A 63 13.37 23.08 -12.06
CA ASN A 63 13.38 24.40 -12.71
C ASN A 63 12.98 24.33 -14.19
N SER A 64 12.48 23.18 -14.65
CA SER A 64 12.05 23.00 -16.03
C SER A 64 10.52 23.17 -16.17
N GLY A 65 10.07 23.70 -17.29
CA GLY A 65 8.63 23.80 -17.63
C GLY A 65 8.09 22.58 -18.38
N GLY A 66 8.83 21.47 -18.38
CA GLY A 66 8.48 20.28 -19.15
C GLY A 66 7.33 19.46 -18.56
N ILE A 67 6.68 18.64 -19.39
CA ILE A 67 5.55 17.79 -18.98
C ILE A 67 5.94 16.80 -17.86
N MET A 68 7.20 16.33 -17.86
CA MET A 68 7.76 15.41 -16.86
C MET A 68 8.60 16.11 -15.78
N ALA A 69 8.39 17.41 -15.59
CA ALA A 69 9.10 18.20 -14.59
C ALA A 69 8.57 17.92 -13.18
N THR A 70 9.47 17.86 -12.21
CA THR A 70 9.11 17.95 -10.80
C THR A 70 8.61 19.36 -10.52
N ARG A 71 7.41 19.49 -9.92
CA ARG A 71 6.87 20.78 -9.48
C ARG A 71 6.72 20.77 -7.98
N LYS A 72 7.24 21.80 -7.32
CA LYS A 72 7.09 22.00 -5.87
C LYS A 72 5.73 22.64 -5.58
N ILE A 73 5.15 22.34 -4.43
CA ILE A 73 3.99 23.10 -3.94
C ILE A 73 4.40 24.57 -3.80
N ASN A 74 3.49 25.49 -4.12
CA ASN A 74 3.68 26.92 -3.95
C ASN A 74 2.63 27.47 -2.95
N PRO A 75 3.04 28.04 -1.81
CA PRO A 75 4.42 28.22 -1.36
C PRO A 75 5.13 26.89 -1.02
N PRO A 76 6.47 26.81 -1.13
CA PRO A 76 7.22 25.62 -0.75
C PRO A 76 6.91 25.17 0.68
N CYS A 77 6.59 23.89 0.83
CA CYS A 77 6.26 23.29 2.11
C CYS A 77 7.26 22.19 2.45
N GLN A 78 7.72 22.12 3.70
CA GLN A 78 8.64 21.09 4.16
C GLN A 78 7.89 19.78 4.46
N HIS A 79 8.63 18.67 4.42
CA HIS A 79 8.14 17.40 4.94
C HIS A 79 7.93 17.49 6.47
N LYS A 80 6.95 16.75 6.97
CA LYS A 80 6.69 16.58 8.40
C LYS A 80 7.47 15.38 8.96
N ILE A 81 7.52 15.29 10.28
CA ILE A 81 8.11 14.17 11.02
C ILE A 81 7.05 13.60 11.98
N CYS A 82 6.99 12.28 12.09
CA CYS A 82 6.24 11.57 13.14
C CYS A 82 7.04 10.36 13.65
N GLU A 83 6.57 9.75 14.74
CA GLU A 83 7.26 8.59 15.32
C GLU A 83 6.80 7.27 14.67
N SER A 84 5.64 7.29 14.02
CA SER A 84 4.94 6.08 13.61
C SER A 84 4.17 6.20 12.30
N GLU A 85 4.08 5.10 11.55
CA GLU A 85 3.24 5.00 10.34
C GLU A 85 1.78 5.40 10.64
N ASN A 86 1.25 5.04 11.82
CA ASN A 86 -0.13 5.36 12.21
C ASN A 86 -0.33 6.83 12.64
N GLU A 87 0.74 7.59 12.80
CA GLU A 87 0.72 9.00 13.20
C GLU A 87 0.85 9.95 12.01
N MET A 88 1.06 9.44 10.80
CA MET A 88 1.07 10.28 9.61
C MET A 88 -0.28 11.00 9.46
N ARG A 89 -0.23 12.34 9.47
CA ARG A 89 -1.37 13.24 9.25
C ARG A 89 -1.04 14.17 8.08
N PRO A 90 -1.26 13.74 6.83
CA PRO A 90 -1.05 14.59 5.65
C PRO A 90 -2.08 15.72 5.62
N ASP A 91 -1.68 16.91 5.18
CA ASP A 91 -2.56 18.10 5.10
C ASP A 91 -3.33 18.15 3.76
N ILE A 92 -3.82 17.02 3.31
CA ILE A 92 -4.60 16.90 2.09
C ILE A 92 -5.72 15.90 2.29
N ASP A 93 -6.88 16.24 1.73
CA ASP A 93 -8.04 15.35 1.73
C ASP A 93 -7.88 14.29 0.65
N PHE A 94 -8.54 13.15 0.85
CA PHE A 94 -8.63 12.06 -0.12
C PHE A 94 -7.25 11.54 -0.60
N ILE A 95 -6.46 11.02 0.34
CA ILE A 95 -5.26 10.24 -0.03
C ILE A 95 -5.69 9.00 -0.80
N ASP A 96 -5.15 8.84 -2.01
CA ASP A 96 -5.36 7.63 -2.79
C ASP A 96 -4.27 6.59 -2.52
N TYR A 97 -3.05 7.01 -2.16
CA TYR A 97 -1.88 6.12 -2.05
C TYR A 97 -0.89 6.55 -0.97
N TYR A 98 -0.19 5.56 -0.42
CA TYR A 98 1.00 5.75 0.40
C TYR A 98 2.19 5.04 -0.26
N TYR A 99 3.32 5.74 -0.35
CA TYR A 99 4.60 5.15 -0.72
C TYR A 99 5.60 5.34 0.41
N ILE A 100 6.10 4.25 0.97
CA ILE A 100 6.93 4.27 2.17
C ILE A 100 8.29 3.65 1.84
N TYR A 101 9.37 4.44 1.92
CA TYR A 101 10.73 3.95 1.84
C TYR A 101 11.19 3.48 3.22
N GLU A 102 11.44 2.19 3.35
CA GLU A 102 11.74 1.57 4.63
C GLU A 102 13.24 1.40 4.88
N SER A 103 13.57 1.07 6.12
CA SER A 103 14.95 0.86 6.57
C SER A 103 15.67 -0.32 5.89
N ASP A 104 14.93 -1.21 5.23
CA ASP A 104 15.47 -2.28 4.37
C ASP A 104 15.91 -1.77 2.98
N GLY A 105 15.78 -0.47 2.73
CA GLY A 105 16.16 0.18 1.49
C GLY A 105 15.16 -0.02 0.35
N LYS A 106 13.94 -0.46 0.64
CA LYS A 106 12.89 -0.73 -0.37
C LYS A 106 11.71 0.21 -0.23
N TRP A 107 11.04 0.46 -1.35
CA TRP A 107 9.75 1.14 -1.40
C TRP A 107 8.60 0.14 -1.19
N TYR A 108 7.62 0.56 -0.41
CA TYR A 108 6.36 -0.13 -0.20
C TYR A 108 5.22 0.75 -0.70
N TYR A 109 4.25 0.11 -1.35
CA TYR A 109 2.95 0.65 -1.73
C TYR A 109 1.92 0.26 -0.67
N ASP A 110 1.08 1.20 -0.30
CA ASP A 110 -0.12 0.93 0.48
C ASP A 110 -1.27 1.78 -0.05
N ASN A 111 -2.48 1.25 0.07
CA ASN A 111 -3.71 1.92 -0.27
C ASN A 111 -4.57 2.08 0.98
N PRO A 112 -5.10 3.27 1.29
CA PRO A 112 -5.96 3.44 2.46
C PRO A 112 -7.18 2.49 2.48
N ASP A 113 -7.61 1.99 1.33
CA ASP A 113 -8.69 0.99 1.24
C ASP A 113 -8.22 -0.47 1.35
N SER A 114 -6.94 -0.79 1.08
CA SER A 114 -6.48 -2.19 0.90
C SER A 114 -5.93 -2.88 2.14
N VAL A 115 -5.87 -2.21 3.31
CA VAL A 115 -5.30 -2.72 4.58
C VAL A 115 -3.96 -3.48 4.43
N CYS A 116 -3.22 -3.26 3.34
CA CYS A 116 -2.11 -4.09 2.89
C CYS A 116 -0.94 -3.22 2.45
N LYS A 117 0.16 -3.34 3.19
CA LYS A 117 1.45 -2.81 2.77
C LYS A 117 2.18 -3.85 1.92
N VAL A 118 2.47 -3.50 0.67
CA VAL A 118 3.01 -4.41 -0.34
C VAL A 118 4.31 -3.83 -0.90
N PRO A 119 5.38 -4.63 -1.16
CA PRO A 119 6.57 -4.12 -1.82
C PRO A 119 6.21 -3.48 -3.18
N LEU A 120 6.64 -2.23 -3.40
CA LEU A 120 6.24 -1.45 -4.58
C LEU A 120 6.68 -2.11 -5.90
N LEU A 121 7.86 -2.75 -5.89
CA LEU A 121 8.38 -3.44 -7.06
C LEU A 121 7.45 -4.58 -7.51
N TYR A 122 6.93 -5.37 -6.57
CA TYR A 122 5.93 -6.40 -6.85
C TYR A 122 4.67 -5.78 -7.42
N SER A 123 4.17 -4.69 -6.83
CA SER A 123 2.97 -4.01 -7.31
C SER A 123 3.09 -3.59 -8.77
N LEU A 124 4.25 -3.05 -9.17
CA LEU A 124 4.52 -2.64 -10.54
C LEU A 124 4.66 -3.83 -11.51
N TYR A 125 5.39 -4.88 -11.12
CA TYR A 125 5.52 -6.09 -11.95
C TYR A 125 4.19 -6.78 -12.18
N ARG A 126 3.36 -6.90 -11.14
CA ARG A 126 2.00 -7.44 -11.27
C ARG A 126 1.16 -6.59 -12.19
N LEU A 127 1.18 -5.27 -12.02
CA LEU A 127 0.43 -4.35 -12.86
C LEU A 127 0.84 -4.44 -14.34
N GLU A 128 2.14 -4.50 -14.62
CA GLU A 128 2.66 -4.68 -15.97
C GLU A 128 2.25 -6.03 -16.59
N ARG A 129 2.32 -7.11 -15.80
CA ARG A 129 1.86 -8.44 -16.26
C ARG A 129 0.38 -8.43 -16.61
N LEU A 130 -0.47 -7.86 -15.77
CA LEU A 130 -1.91 -7.79 -16.00
C LEU A 130 -2.26 -6.97 -17.25
N ARG A 131 -1.44 -5.97 -17.61
CA ARG A 131 -1.58 -5.23 -18.87
C ARG A 131 -1.23 -6.06 -20.09
N ASN A 132 -0.17 -6.85 -20.00
CA ASN A 132 0.32 -7.69 -21.10
C ASN A 132 -0.50 -8.98 -21.25
N HIS A 133 -1.21 -9.38 -20.20
CA HIS A 133 -2.04 -10.58 -20.12
C HIS A 133 -3.44 -10.27 -19.58
N PRO A 134 -4.24 -9.44 -20.28
CA PRO A 134 -5.57 -9.01 -19.81
C PRO A 134 -6.56 -10.18 -19.65
N GLU A 135 -6.30 -11.34 -20.26
CA GLU A 135 -7.04 -12.58 -20.05
C GLU A 135 -6.90 -13.15 -18.64
N GLU A 136 -5.83 -12.81 -17.91
CA GLU A 136 -5.66 -13.18 -16.50
C GLU A 136 -6.62 -12.41 -15.58
N LEU A 137 -7.21 -11.31 -16.08
CA LEU A 137 -8.17 -10.50 -15.33
C LEU A 137 -9.59 -11.03 -15.45
N PRO A 138 -10.31 -11.21 -14.33
CA PRO A 138 -11.75 -11.43 -14.40
C PRO A 138 -12.44 -10.25 -15.11
N LYS A 139 -13.27 -10.56 -16.11
CA LYS A 139 -13.91 -9.58 -17.03
C LYS A 139 -14.63 -8.41 -16.36
N LYS A 140 -15.07 -8.57 -15.12
CA LYS A 140 -15.74 -7.52 -14.32
C LYS A 140 -14.82 -6.40 -13.85
N TYR A 141 -13.51 -6.51 -14.06
CA TYR A 141 -12.51 -5.62 -13.49
C TYR A 141 -11.84 -4.68 -14.48
N GLN A 142 -12.48 -4.46 -15.63
CA GLN A 142 -12.09 -3.37 -16.53
C GLN A 142 -12.55 -2.04 -15.92
N SER A 143 -11.70 -1.44 -15.09
CA SER A 143 -11.85 -0.07 -14.58
C SER A 143 -10.96 0.89 -15.35
N ASP A 144 -11.38 2.16 -15.40
CA ASP A 144 -10.56 3.29 -15.82
C ASP A 144 -9.40 3.60 -14.85
N ARG A 145 -9.48 3.11 -13.60
CA ARG A 145 -8.37 3.16 -12.65
C ARG A 145 -7.40 2.02 -12.92
N SER A 146 -6.17 2.38 -13.23
CA SER A 146 -5.16 1.46 -13.74
C SER A 146 -4.75 0.36 -12.75
N ASP A 147 -4.75 0.63 -11.45
CA ASP A 147 -4.28 -0.30 -10.42
C ASP A 147 -5.40 -1.10 -9.74
N PHE A 148 -6.67 -0.83 -10.07
CA PHE A 148 -7.82 -1.51 -9.50
C PHE A 148 -7.78 -3.05 -9.65
N PRO A 149 -7.43 -3.61 -10.82
CA PRO A 149 -7.36 -5.07 -10.97
C PRO A 149 -6.29 -5.69 -10.07
N PHE A 150 -5.16 -4.98 -9.88
CA PHE A 150 -4.10 -5.40 -8.96
C PHE A 150 -4.56 -5.38 -7.50
N ARG A 151 -5.28 -4.33 -7.08
CA ARG A 151 -5.83 -4.27 -5.71
C ARG A 151 -6.74 -5.45 -5.40
N GLN A 152 -7.60 -5.82 -6.35
CA GLN A 152 -8.52 -6.95 -6.16
C GLN A 152 -7.81 -8.30 -6.13
N GLU A 153 -6.74 -8.47 -6.89
CA GLU A 153 -5.87 -9.64 -6.75
C GLU A 153 -5.34 -9.75 -5.31
N ASN A 154 -4.78 -8.66 -4.77
CA ASN A 154 -4.26 -8.62 -3.40
C ASN A 154 -5.35 -8.88 -2.35
N ASP A 155 -6.53 -8.27 -2.51
CA ASP A 155 -7.65 -8.48 -1.59
C ASP A 155 -8.04 -9.96 -1.54
N ARG A 156 -8.07 -10.66 -2.68
CA ARG A 156 -8.41 -12.09 -2.72
C ARG A 156 -7.33 -12.94 -2.06
N ILE A 157 -6.06 -12.61 -2.29
CA ILE A 157 -4.92 -13.25 -1.63
C ILE A 157 -5.02 -13.07 -0.11
N LEU A 158 -5.30 -11.84 0.36
CA LEU A 158 -5.46 -11.53 1.76
C LEU A 158 -6.66 -12.27 2.36
N LEU A 159 -7.84 -12.20 1.72
CA LEU A 159 -9.05 -12.89 2.20
C LEU A 159 -8.82 -14.38 2.32
N LYS A 160 -8.15 -14.99 1.34
CA LYS A 160 -7.82 -16.41 1.39
C LYS A 160 -6.89 -16.71 2.58
N TYR A 161 -5.89 -15.86 2.81
CA TYR A 161 -5.00 -16.00 3.95
C TYR A 161 -5.75 -15.88 5.29
N VAL A 162 -6.59 -14.85 5.44
CA VAL A 162 -7.38 -14.60 6.66
C VAL A 162 -8.33 -15.75 6.94
N PHE A 163 -9.08 -16.23 5.95
CA PHE A 163 -10.12 -17.23 6.17
C PHE A 163 -9.61 -18.68 6.23
N TYR A 164 -8.51 -18.98 5.54
CA TYR A 164 -8.04 -20.37 5.41
C TYR A 164 -6.69 -20.63 6.05
N GLU A 165 -5.78 -19.65 6.14
CA GLU A 165 -4.43 -19.88 6.67
C GLU A 165 -4.32 -19.49 8.15
N ILE A 166 -4.81 -18.32 8.56
CA ILE A 166 -4.74 -17.87 9.96
C ILE A 166 -5.42 -18.86 10.93
N PRO A 167 -6.63 -19.41 10.66
CA PRO A 167 -7.28 -20.34 11.59
C PRO A 167 -6.52 -21.64 11.82
N LYS A 168 -5.57 -22.00 10.95
CA LYS A 168 -4.70 -23.16 11.12
C LYS A 168 -3.61 -22.92 12.17
N ILE A 169 -3.20 -21.66 12.36
CA ILE A 169 -2.07 -21.28 13.21
C ILE A 169 -2.49 -20.45 14.43
N ASP A 170 -3.73 -19.94 14.46
CA ASP A 170 -4.27 -19.15 15.54
C ASP A 170 -5.62 -19.70 16.03
N PRO A 171 -5.61 -20.56 17.06
CA PRO A 171 -6.83 -21.18 17.59
C PRO A 171 -7.86 -20.18 18.13
N GLU A 172 -7.41 -19.05 18.68
CA GLU A 172 -8.31 -18.01 19.19
C GLU A 172 -9.09 -17.37 18.04
N PHE A 173 -8.42 -17.06 16.94
CA PHE A 173 -9.07 -16.56 15.73
C PHE A 173 -10.00 -17.60 15.11
N LYS A 174 -9.61 -18.88 15.09
CA LYS A 174 -10.48 -19.96 14.64
C LYS A 174 -11.78 -20.01 15.45
N SER A 175 -11.70 -19.97 16.78
CA SER A 175 -12.88 -19.92 17.66
C SER A 175 -13.72 -18.66 17.45
N LEU A 176 -13.09 -17.52 17.15
CA LEU A 176 -13.81 -16.31 16.77
C LEU A 176 -14.65 -16.54 15.51
N LEU A 177 -14.08 -17.12 14.45
CA LEU A 177 -14.83 -17.42 13.21
C LEU A 177 -15.99 -18.39 13.47
N GLU A 178 -15.75 -19.46 14.23
CA GLU A 178 -16.78 -20.45 14.59
C GLU A 178 -17.92 -19.83 15.40
N SER A 179 -17.61 -18.93 16.34
CA SER A 179 -18.62 -18.23 17.15
C SER A 179 -19.57 -17.36 16.34
N LYS A 180 -19.15 -16.92 15.14
CA LYS A 180 -19.97 -16.11 14.24
C LYS A 180 -20.96 -16.93 13.43
N GLN A 181 -20.88 -18.26 13.48
CA GLN A 181 -21.71 -19.17 12.69
C GLN A 181 -21.69 -18.81 11.19
N ILE A 182 -20.56 -18.30 10.71
CA ILE A 182 -20.38 -17.95 9.30
C ILE A 182 -19.99 -19.20 8.51
N ASN A 183 -20.59 -19.39 7.34
CA ASN A 183 -20.04 -20.30 6.35
C ASN A 183 -18.89 -19.59 5.63
N VAL A 184 -17.65 -19.91 6.00
CA VAL A 184 -16.43 -19.29 5.47
C VAL A 184 -16.37 -19.39 3.95
N ASP A 185 -16.74 -20.53 3.36
CA ASP A 185 -16.68 -20.72 1.90
C ASP A 185 -17.68 -19.84 1.16
N ASP A 186 -18.90 -19.71 1.69
CA ASP A 186 -19.92 -18.87 1.08
C ASP A 186 -19.57 -17.39 1.21
N VAL A 187 -19.10 -16.96 2.38
CA VAL A 187 -18.64 -15.58 2.63
C VAL A 187 -17.46 -15.24 1.72
N TYR A 188 -16.46 -16.11 1.63
CA TYR A 188 -15.28 -15.89 0.78
C TYR A 188 -15.68 -15.77 -0.71
N LYS A 189 -16.56 -16.64 -1.20
CA LYS A 189 -17.07 -16.57 -2.58
C LYS A 189 -17.80 -15.26 -2.85
N GLN A 190 -18.72 -14.88 -1.96
CA GLN A 190 -19.47 -13.61 -2.07
C GLN A 190 -18.53 -12.40 -2.08
N LEU A 191 -17.55 -12.35 -1.18
CA LEU A 191 -16.57 -11.26 -1.15
C LEU A 191 -15.75 -11.22 -2.44
N CYS A 192 -15.28 -12.36 -2.96
CA CYS A 192 -14.57 -12.41 -4.25
C CYS A 192 -15.41 -11.91 -5.43
N GLU A 193 -16.73 -11.88 -5.32
CA GLU A 193 -17.64 -11.36 -6.33
C GLU A 193 -17.82 -9.84 -6.25
N MET A 194 -17.40 -9.19 -5.16
CA MET A 194 -17.53 -7.74 -4.96
C MET A 194 -16.36 -6.94 -5.54
N ASP A 195 -16.59 -5.63 -5.70
CA ASP A 195 -15.59 -4.67 -6.17
C ASP A 195 -14.63 -4.23 -5.05
N PHE A 196 -15.15 -4.09 -3.82
CA PHE A 196 -14.42 -3.65 -2.63
C PHE A 196 -14.63 -4.63 -1.46
N PRO A 197 -14.16 -5.88 -1.57
CA PRO A 197 -14.41 -6.92 -0.58
C PRO A 197 -13.91 -6.56 0.82
N ILE A 198 -12.72 -5.97 0.93
CA ILE A 198 -12.13 -5.58 2.21
C ILE A 198 -12.98 -4.50 2.88
N ALA A 199 -13.42 -3.48 2.14
CA ALA A 199 -14.31 -2.45 2.67
C ALA A 199 -15.66 -3.01 3.14
N LYS A 200 -16.23 -3.97 2.39
CA LYS A 200 -17.46 -4.65 2.80
C LYS A 200 -17.26 -5.48 4.06
N MET A 201 -16.20 -6.26 4.11
CA MET A 201 -15.86 -7.08 5.28
C MET A 201 -15.55 -6.20 6.51
N ASN A 202 -14.87 -5.07 6.33
CA ASN A 202 -14.64 -4.10 7.39
C ASN A 202 -15.92 -3.35 7.81
N ASN A 203 -17.03 -3.45 7.06
CA ASN A 203 -18.31 -2.90 7.47
C ASN A 203 -19.19 -3.94 8.17
N ASP A 204 -19.34 -5.12 7.57
CA ASP A 204 -20.28 -6.14 8.00
C ASP A 204 -19.65 -7.12 9.02
N LEU A 205 -18.33 -7.32 8.94
CA LEU A 205 -17.57 -8.29 9.73
C LEU A 205 -16.44 -7.60 10.52
N LYS A 206 -16.70 -6.37 10.99
CA LYS A 206 -15.76 -5.52 11.75
C LYS A 206 -14.94 -6.26 12.81
N GLN A 207 -15.57 -7.21 13.51
CA GLN A 207 -14.92 -7.94 14.59
C GLN A 207 -13.79 -8.86 14.10
N ILE A 208 -13.85 -9.34 12.86
CA ILE A 208 -12.80 -10.16 12.26
C ILE A 208 -11.56 -9.31 12.00
N PHE A 209 -11.70 -8.11 11.41
CA PHE A 209 -10.55 -7.23 11.17
C PHE A 209 -10.05 -6.53 12.43
N ARG A 210 -10.92 -6.20 13.39
CA ARG A 210 -10.52 -5.64 14.69
C ARG A 210 -9.72 -6.61 15.57
N TYR A 211 -9.67 -7.88 15.19
CA TYR A 211 -8.78 -8.85 15.80
C TYR A 211 -7.31 -8.55 15.46
N PHE A 212 -7.04 -8.01 14.27
CA PHE A 212 -5.71 -7.70 13.77
C PHE A 212 -5.39 -6.20 13.86
N TYR A 213 -4.09 -5.89 13.87
CA TYR A 213 -3.64 -4.53 13.57
C TYR A 213 -4.16 -4.10 12.18
N PRO A 214 -4.30 -2.78 11.91
CA PRO A 214 -4.92 -2.28 10.68
C PRO A 214 -4.21 -2.66 9.37
N HIS A 215 -2.98 -3.17 9.43
CA HIS A 215 -2.19 -3.52 8.26
C HIS A 215 -1.86 -5.02 8.24
N PHE A 216 -1.82 -5.57 7.04
CA PHE A 216 -1.12 -6.80 6.69
C PHE A 216 0.10 -6.43 5.85
N VAL A 217 1.20 -7.17 6.00
CA VAL A 217 2.44 -6.88 5.26
C VAL A 217 2.77 -8.04 4.35
N PHE A 218 2.83 -7.78 3.06
CA PHE A 218 3.23 -8.79 2.09
C PHE A 218 4.75 -8.82 2.01
N LYS A 219 5.31 -10.01 1.96
CA LYS A 219 6.74 -10.24 1.71
C LYS A 219 6.87 -11.00 0.40
N THR A 220 7.85 -10.60 -0.39
CA THR A 220 8.11 -11.18 -1.70
C THR A 220 9.37 -12.03 -1.67
N ASP A 221 9.55 -12.83 -2.71
CA ASP A 221 10.83 -13.45 -3.03
C ASP A 221 11.94 -12.41 -3.32
N SER A 222 13.16 -12.88 -3.53
CA SER A 222 14.33 -12.05 -3.83
C SER A 222 14.14 -11.21 -5.08
N ASP A 223 13.41 -11.75 -6.05
CA ASP A 223 13.20 -11.13 -7.36
C ASP A 223 12.06 -10.11 -7.31
N GLY A 224 11.22 -10.16 -6.26
CA GLY A 224 10.12 -9.23 -6.07
C GLY A 224 8.90 -9.53 -6.92
N ASP A 225 8.80 -10.72 -7.51
CA ASP A 225 7.72 -11.10 -8.44
C ASP A 225 6.63 -11.94 -7.76
N ARG A 226 6.92 -12.57 -6.61
CA ARG A 226 5.97 -13.47 -5.96
C ARG A 226 5.85 -13.18 -4.48
N ILE A 227 4.61 -13.16 -3.98
CA ILE A 227 4.34 -13.14 -2.54
C ILE A 227 4.72 -14.52 -1.96
N VAL A 228 5.61 -14.52 -0.98
CA VAL A 228 6.05 -15.74 -0.28
C VAL A 228 5.53 -15.83 1.15
N LYS A 229 5.16 -14.69 1.74
CA LYS A 229 4.64 -14.63 3.11
C LYS A 229 3.73 -13.42 3.28
N ILE A 230 2.72 -13.56 4.12
CA ILE A 230 1.88 -12.47 4.60
C ILE A 230 2.07 -12.42 6.11
N LEU A 231 2.41 -11.24 6.62
CA LEU A 231 2.56 -10.98 8.04
C LEU A 231 1.31 -10.29 8.55
N HIS A 232 0.91 -10.67 9.76
CA HIS A 232 -0.17 -10.06 10.50
C HIS A 232 0.21 -9.99 11.98
N ARG A 233 -0.43 -9.11 12.72
CA ARG A 233 -0.31 -9.01 14.18
C ARG A 233 -1.69 -8.84 14.78
N LYS A 234 -1.89 -9.36 16.00
CA LYS A 234 -3.14 -9.16 16.75
C LYS A 234 -3.10 -7.81 17.44
N VAL A 235 -4.24 -7.14 17.60
CA VAL A 235 -4.33 -5.88 18.37
C VAL A 235 -3.86 -6.05 19.82
N SER A 236 -4.00 -7.26 20.38
CA SER A 236 -3.55 -7.60 21.73
C SER A 236 -2.02 -7.67 21.89
N GLU A 237 -1.27 -7.76 20.78
CA GLU A 237 0.18 -7.79 20.82
C GLU A 237 0.79 -6.38 20.98
N PRO A 238 1.99 -6.27 21.57
CA PRO A 238 2.72 -5.02 21.63
C PRO A 238 2.84 -4.38 20.25
N ARG A 239 2.61 -3.05 20.21
CA ARG A 239 2.74 -2.25 19.00
C ARG A 239 4.18 -2.31 18.50
N LEU A 240 4.35 -2.67 17.24
CA LEU A 240 5.58 -2.59 16.47
C LEU A 240 5.30 -1.96 15.11
N GLU A 241 6.26 -1.24 14.56
CA GLU A 241 6.17 -0.71 13.20
C GLU A 241 6.21 -1.88 12.19
N THR A 242 5.55 -1.72 11.04
CA THR A 242 5.30 -2.86 10.12
C THR A 242 6.59 -3.47 9.58
N ILE A 243 7.68 -2.69 9.51
CA ILE A 243 9.00 -3.16 9.10
C ILE A 243 9.66 -4.09 10.13
N GLU A 244 9.27 -3.98 11.39
CA GLU A 244 9.79 -4.80 12.50
C GLU A 244 9.00 -6.12 12.68
N TRP A 245 8.05 -6.42 11.79
CA TRP A 245 7.28 -7.66 11.84
C TRP A 245 8.08 -8.79 11.18
N GLU A 246 8.17 -9.95 11.86
CA GLU A 246 8.90 -11.14 11.40
C GLU A 246 8.00 -12.33 11.05
#